data_AF-A0A966QJG3-F1
#
_entry.id   AF-A0A966QJG3-F1
#
_cell.length_a   1.000
_cell.length_b   1.000
_cell.length_c   1.000
_cell.angle_alpha   90.00
_cell.angle_beta   90.00
_cell.angle_gamma   90.00
#
_symmetry.space_group_name_H-M   'P 1'
#
loop_
_entity.id
_entity.type
_entity.pdbx_description
1 polymer ?
#
loop_
_entity_poly.entity_id
_entity_poly.type
_entity_poly.pdbx_seq_one_letter_code
_entity_poly.pdbx_strand_id
1 'polypeptide(L)'
;MAAARAMRSLFARSKDLALSLGAGIGVGAIGGGVSYLFLKVLSWSNDTRLDNDWIIYLLPVAGLFIGLAFHYGGESVRRGSNLVLEEIHEPGGGVPRRMAPFVFLSTAISHLFGASTGREGAGIQI
;
A
#
# COMPACT_ATOMS: atom_id res chain seq x y z
N MET A 1 1.39 16.43 -46.61
CA MET A 1 1.63 16.80 -45.19
C MET A 1 0.86 15.94 -44.17
N ALA A 2 -0.39 15.52 -44.41
CA ALA A 2 -1.18 14.74 -43.45
C ALA A 2 -0.59 13.35 -43.11
N ALA A 3 -0.12 12.59 -44.10
CA ALA A 3 0.43 11.23 -43.89
C ALA A 3 1.69 11.22 -43.01
N ALA A 4 2.59 12.20 -43.18
CA ALA A 4 3.80 12.32 -42.35
C ALA A 4 3.46 12.67 -40.88
N ARG A 5 2.39 13.45 -40.65
CA ARG A 5 1.89 13.79 -39.31
C ARG A 5 1.27 12.56 -38.63
N ALA A 6 0.49 11.78 -39.37
CA ALA A 6 -0.11 10.52 -38.91
C ALA A 6 0.95 9.45 -38.57
N MET A 7 1.98 9.33 -39.41
CA MET A 7 3.08 8.38 -39.18
C MET A 7 3.91 8.76 -37.95
N ARG A 8 4.18 10.07 -37.75
CA ARG A 8 4.82 10.58 -36.52
C ARG A 8 3.98 10.35 -35.27
N SER A 9 2.65 10.51 -35.34
CA SER A 9 1.77 10.25 -34.20
C SER A 9 1.65 8.76 -33.85
N LEU A 10 1.66 7.87 -34.86
CA LEU A 10 1.64 6.42 -34.64
C LEU A 10 2.92 5.94 -33.96
N PHE A 11 4.08 6.47 -34.37
CA PHE A 11 5.36 6.15 -33.77
C PHE A 11 5.51 6.71 -32.35
N ALA A 12 4.95 7.89 -32.06
CA ALA A 12 4.90 8.41 -30.69
C ALA A 12 4.05 7.49 -29.79
N ARG A 13 2.86 7.11 -30.26
CA ARG A 13 1.93 6.26 -29.52
C ARG A 13 2.48 4.85 -29.25
N SER A 14 3.27 4.27 -30.17
CA SER A 14 3.90 2.98 -29.94
C SER A 14 5.01 3.03 -28.88
N LYS A 15 5.77 4.13 -28.81
CA LYS A 15 6.76 4.36 -27.75
C LYS A 15 6.09 4.54 -26.39
N ASP A 16 5.01 5.31 -26.32
CA ASP A 16 4.25 5.52 -25.08
C ASP A 16 3.64 4.20 -24.56
N LEU A 17 3.16 3.35 -25.46
CA LEU A 17 2.70 1.99 -25.12
C LEU A 17 3.83 1.11 -24.59
N ALA A 18 4.98 1.10 -25.25
CA ALA A 18 6.12 0.31 -24.78
C ALA A 18 6.62 0.76 -23.40
N LEU A 19 6.66 2.08 -23.17
CA LEU A 19 7.05 2.65 -21.86
C LEU A 19 6.05 2.32 -20.77
N SER A 20 4.75 2.46 -21.03
CA SER A 20 3.71 2.15 -20.04
C SER A 20 3.63 0.66 -19.72
N LEU A 21 3.85 -0.23 -20.70
CA LEU A 21 3.97 -1.67 -20.45
C LEU A 21 5.19 -2.01 -19.59
N GLY A 22 6.35 -1.45 -19.91
CA GLY A 22 7.56 -1.65 -19.11
C GLY A 22 7.39 -1.16 -17.67
N ALA A 23 6.82 0.03 -17.49
CA ALA A 23 6.51 0.57 -16.16
C ALA A 23 5.50 -0.29 -15.41
N GLY A 24 4.44 -0.74 -16.09
CA GLY A 24 3.41 -1.61 -15.49
C GLY A 24 3.96 -2.94 -15.01
N ILE A 25 4.85 -3.58 -15.79
CA ILE A 25 5.54 -4.82 -15.38
C ILE A 25 6.40 -4.55 -14.14
N GLY A 26 7.16 -3.46 -14.14
CA GLY A 26 8.02 -3.09 -13.00
C GLY A 26 7.21 -2.85 -11.73
N VAL A 27 6.14 -2.05 -11.81
CA VAL A 27 5.23 -1.78 -10.68
C VAL A 27 4.56 -3.07 -10.21
N GLY A 28 4.07 -3.92 -11.13
CA GLY A 28 3.44 -5.19 -10.80
C GLY A 28 4.38 -6.17 -10.09
N ALA A 29 5.64 -6.28 -10.55
CA ALA A 29 6.64 -7.14 -9.91
C ALA A 29 6.98 -6.66 -8.49
N ILE A 30 7.17 -5.35 -8.32
CA ILE A 30 7.47 -4.75 -7.00
C ILE A 30 6.27 -4.89 -6.08
N GLY A 31 5.09 -4.45 -6.50
CA GLY A 31 3.85 -4.52 -5.72
C GLY A 31 3.48 -5.95 -5.34
N GLY A 32 3.64 -6.91 -6.27
CA GLY A 32 3.45 -8.33 -6.00
C GLY A 32 4.43 -8.89 -4.97
N GLY A 33 5.71 -8.52 -5.08
CA GLY A 33 6.74 -8.93 -4.11
C GLY A 33 6.49 -8.37 -2.70
N VAL A 34 6.13 -7.09 -2.61
CA VAL A 34 5.79 -6.44 -1.33
C VAL A 34 4.50 -7.03 -0.75
N SER A 35 3.50 -7.31 -1.58
CA SER A 35 2.25 -7.96 -1.16
C SER A 35 2.49 -9.37 -0.62
N TYR A 36 3.34 -10.16 -1.28
CA TYR A 36 3.74 -11.48 -0.78
C TYR A 36 4.42 -11.37 0.61
N LEU A 37 5.35 -10.43 0.76
CA LEU A 37 6.02 -10.19 2.04
C LEU A 37 5.03 -9.76 3.13
N PHE A 38 4.10 -8.87 2.81
CA PHE A 38 3.05 -8.41 3.71
C PHE A 38 2.19 -9.56 4.20
N LEU A 39 1.70 -10.41 3.30
CA LEU A 39 0.91 -11.58 3.66
C LEU A 39 1.68 -12.58 4.52
N LYS A 40 2.97 -12.78 4.21
CA LYS A 40 3.85 -13.66 5.01
C LYS A 40 4.05 -13.13 6.43
N VAL A 41 4.30 -11.83 6.59
CA VAL A 41 4.43 -11.19 7.91
C VAL A 41 3.13 -11.31 8.69
N LEU A 42 1.99 -11.09 8.05
CA LEU A 42 0.68 -11.22 8.70
C LEU A 42 0.36 -12.66 9.12
N SER A 43 0.73 -13.66 8.33
CA SER A 43 0.63 -15.07 8.72
C SER A 43 1.47 -15.31 9.97
N TRP A 44 2.74 -14.90 9.93
CA TRP A 44 3.65 -15.03 11.06
C TRP A 44 3.13 -14.32 12.33
N SER A 45 2.57 -13.11 12.19
CA SER A 45 1.94 -12.39 13.31
C SER A 45 0.79 -13.17 13.92
N ASN A 46 -0.06 -13.77 13.09
CA ASN A 46 -1.19 -14.56 13.57
C ASN A 46 -0.74 -15.87 14.24
N ASP A 47 0.24 -16.56 13.65
CA ASP A 47 0.79 -17.80 14.22
C ASP A 47 1.45 -17.51 15.58
N THR A 48 2.23 -16.43 15.67
CA THR A 48 2.84 -15.97 16.92
C THR A 48 1.79 -15.62 17.98
N ARG A 49 0.69 -14.98 17.58
CA ARG A 49 -0.44 -14.67 18.46
C ARG A 49 -1.10 -15.93 19.00
N LEU A 50 -1.31 -16.95 18.15
CA LEU A 50 -1.90 -18.23 18.54
C LEU A 50 -0.99 -19.02 19.49
N ASP A 51 0.33 -18.92 19.33
CA ASP A 51 1.30 -19.53 20.23
C ASP A 51 1.42 -18.78 21.57
N ASN A 52 0.95 -17.52 21.63
CA ASN A 52 1.12 -16.62 22.77
C ASN A 52 -0.18 -15.86 23.07
N ASP A 53 -1.22 -16.57 23.50
CA ASP A 53 -2.54 -15.99 23.76
C ASP A 53 -2.52 -14.77 24.69
N TRP A 54 -1.57 -14.70 25.63
CA TRP A 54 -1.43 -13.60 26.57
C TRP A 54 -1.10 -12.24 25.90
N ILE A 55 -0.52 -12.24 24.70
CA ILE A 55 -0.14 -11.00 23.99
C ILE A 55 -1.38 -10.15 23.69
N ILE A 56 -2.58 -10.73 23.58
CA ILE A 56 -3.81 -9.97 23.37
C ILE A 56 -4.06 -8.92 24.46
N TYR A 57 -3.60 -9.15 25.69
CA TYR A 57 -3.74 -8.19 26.78
C TYR A 57 -2.92 -6.91 26.55
N LEU A 58 -1.91 -6.96 25.68
CA LEU A 58 -1.11 -5.80 25.25
C LEU A 58 -1.75 -5.04 24.09
N LEU A 59 -2.90 -5.48 23.56
CA LEU A 59 -3.62 -4.82 22.48
C LEU A 59 -3.91 -3.32 22.75
N PRO A 60 -4.34 -2.88 23.95
CA PRO A 60 -4.54 -1.46 24.22
C PRO A 60 -3.25 -0.64 24.08
N VAL A 61 -2.11 -1.21 24.50
CA VAL A 61 -0.80 -0.58 24.41
C VAL A 61 -0.35 -0.49 22.94
N ALA A 62 -0.55 -1.56 22.17
CA ALA A 62 -0.27 -1.58 20.74
C ALA A 62 -1.13 -0.56 19.97
N GLY A 63 -2.43 -0.48 20.30
CA GLY A 63 -3.35 0.50 19.72
C GLY A 63 -2.94 1.94 20.04
N LEU A 64 -2.54 2.21 21.29
CA LEU A 64 -2.00 3.52 21.68
C LEU A 64 -0.72 3.84 20.90
N PHE A 65 0.22 2.89 20.80
CA PHE A 65 1.47 3.08 20.07
C PHE A 65 1.21 3.41 18.59
N ILE A 66 0.34 2.65 17.92
CA ILE A 66 -0.07 2.92 16.53
C ILE A 66 -0.74 4.30 16.44
N GLY A 67 -1.67 4.61 17.34
CA GLY A 67 -2.36 5.90 17.37
C GLY A 67 -1.40 7.07 17.49
N LEU A 68 -0.41 6.99 18.39
CA LEU A 68 0.62 8.01 18.56
C LEU A 68 1.53 8.11 17.33
N ALA A 69 1.92 6.98 16.73
CA ALA A 69 2.71 6.98 15.50
C ALA A 69 1.97 7.70 14.36
N PHE A 70 0.68 7.43 14.19
CA PHE A 70 -0.15 8.13 13.20
C PHE A 70 -0.39 9.61 13.55
N HIS A 71 -0.53 9.93 14.84
CA HIS A 71 -0.72 11.29 15.29
C HIS A 71 0.50 12.18 15.03
N TYR A 72 1.71 11.70 15.35
CA TYR A 72 2.93 12.51 15.21
C TYR A 72 3.60 12.40 13.84
N GLY A 73 3.49 11.26 13.16
CA GLY A 73 4.20 11.00 11.91
C GLY A 73 3.31 10.73 10.69
N GLY A 74 2.01 10.51 10.91
CA GLY A 74 1.09 9.93 9.94
C GLY A 74 0.00 10.87 9.41
N GLU A 75 0.08 12.18 9.66
CA GLU A 75 -0.99 13.11 9.28
C GLU A 75 -1.35 13.03 7.78
N SER A 76 -0.34 12.96 6.89
CA SER A 76 -0.60 12.85 5.45
C SER A 76 -1.13 11.48 5.01
N VAL A 77 -1.03 10.45 5.84
CA VAL A 77 -1.49 9.08 5.52
C VAL A 77 -2.79 8.71 6.22
N ARG A 78 -3.32 9.61 7.06
CA ARG A 78 -4.55 9.42 7.83
C ARG A 78 -5.80 9.19 6.96
N ARG A 79 -5.84 9.73 5.74
CA ARG A 79 -6.93 9.49 4.78
C ARG A 79 -6.95 8.06 4.24
N GLY A 80 -5.84 7.31 4.37
CA GLY A 80 -5.75 5.89 4.03
C GLY A 80 -6.17 5.59 2.59
N SER A 81 -6.95 4.50 2.43
CA SER A 81 -7.50 4.05 1.15
C SER A 81 -8.32 5.10 0.41
N ASN A 82 -8.99 6.00 1.13
CA ASN A 82 -9.81 7.04 0.49
C ASN A 82 -8.94 8.04 -0.29
N LEU A 83 -7.70 8.29 0.16
CA LEU A 83 -6.74 9.11 -0.59
C LEU A 83 -6.31 8.43 -1.89
N VAL A 84 -6.06 7.11 -1.84
CA VAL A 84 -5.69 6.33 -3.03
C VAL A 84 -6.83 6.36 -4.05
N LEU A 85 -8.07 6.14 -3.60
CA LEU A 85 -9.25 6.19 -4.47
C LEU A 85 -9.47 7.58 -5.06
N GLU A 86 -9.31 8.64 -4.27
CA GLU A 86 -9.42 10.02 -4.76
C GLU A 86 -8.35 10.31 -5.81
N GLU A 87 -7.09 9.96 -5.58
CA GLU A 87 -6.00 10.21 -6.53
C GLU A 87 -6.16 9.44 -7.87
N ILE A 88 -6.89 8.31 -7.86
CA ILE A 88 -7.26 7.59 -9.09
C ILE A 88 -8.35 8.33 -9.87
N HIS A 89 -9.34 8.94 -9.20
CA HIS A 89 -10.46 9.62 -9.84
C HIS A 89 -10.15 11.07 -10.23
N GLU A 90 -9.53 11.82 -9.33
CA GLU A 90 -9.14 13.22 -9.46
C GLU A 90 -7.66 13.37 -9.07
N PRO A 91 -6.73 13.15 -10.02
CA PRO A 91 -5.30 13.26 -9.75
C PRO A 91 -4.92 14.69 -9.39
N GLY A 92 -4.06 14.89 -8.38
CA GLY A 92 -3.57 16.22 -8.05
C GLY A 92 -2.71 16.34 -6.79
N GLY A 93 -2.93 15.49 -5.78
CA GLY A 93 -2.20 15.55 -4.50
C GLY A 93 -1.06 14.55 -4.38
N GLY A 94 -1.15 13.45 -5.12
CA GLY A 94 -0.27 12.28 -5.03
C GLY A 94 -0.48 11.46 -3.75
N VAL A 95 0.01 10.23 -3.77
CA VAL A 95 0.03 9.36 -2.59
C VAL A 95 1.36 9.53 -1.84
N PRO A 96 1.37 9.87 -0.54
CA PRO A 96 2.59 10.00 0.24
C PRO A 96 3.36 8.67 0.28
N ARG A 97 4.64 8.69 -0.07
CA ARG A 97 5.51 7.49 -0.08
C ARG A 97 5.62 6.80 1.28
N ARG A 98 5.36 7.52 2.37
CA ARG A 98 5.30 6.97 3.73
C ARG A 98 4.02 6.16 4.04
N MET A 99 3.03 6.14 3.15
CA MET A 99 1.79 5.37 3.33
C MET A 99 2.07 3.88 3.47
N ALA A 100 2.76 3.29 2.48
CA ALA A 100 3.09 1.88 2.48
C ALA A 100 3.79 1.40 3.77
N PRO A 101 4.91 2.01 4.24
CA PRO A 101 5.57 1.53 5.45
C PRO A 101 4.73 1.72 6.73
N PHE A 102 3.98 2.82 6.85
CA PHE A 102 3.10 3.02 8.02
C PHE A 102 2.01 1.95 8.07
N VAL A 103 1.31 1.75 6.96
CA VAL A 103 0.20 0.79 6.85
C VAL A 103 0.69 -0.64 7.02
N PHE A 104 1.85 -0.98 6.44
CA PHE A 104 2.46 -2.30 6.59
C PHE A 104 2.73 -2.60 8.07
N LEU A 105 3.46 -1.71 8.76
CA LEU A 105 3.85 -1.92 10.15
C LEU A 105 2.66 -1.92 11.10
N SER A 106 1.74 -0.97 10.94
CA SER A 106 0.57 -0.88 11.81
C SER A 106 -0.33 -2.10 11.66
N THR A 107 -0.49 -2.64 10.44
CA THR A 107 -1.32 -3.82 10.20
C THR A 107 -0.66 -5.09 10.73
N ALA A 108 0.66 -5.23 10.58
CA ALA A 108 1.43 -6.35 11.15
C ALA A 108 1.37 -6.37 12.69
N ILE A 109 1.55 -5.21 13.33
CA ILE A 109 1.41 -5.04 14.78
C ILE A 109 -0.02 -5.35 15.20
N SER A 110 -1.02 -4.78 14.51
CA SER A 110 -2.43 -5.02 14.82
C SER A 110 -2.77 -6.51 14.83
N HIS A 111 -2.33 -7.28 13.83
CA HIS A 111 -2.55 -8.72 13.78
C HIS A 111 -1.79 -9.49 14.88
N LEU A 112 -0.57 -9.06 15.21
CA LEU A 112 0.25 -9.69 16.27
C LEU A 112 -0.44 -9.60 17.63
N PHE A 113 -1.08 -8.47 17.92
CA PHE A 113 -1.80 -8.25 19.18
C PHE A 113 -3.28 -8.67 19.12
N GLY A 114 -3.74 -9.28 18.03
CA GLY A 114 -5.10 -9.81 17.91
C GLY A 114 -6.19 -8.79 17.61
N ALA A 115 -5.84 -7.64 17.04
CA ALA A 115 -6.82 -6.67 16.57
C ALA A 115 -7.60 -7.24 15.36
N SER A 116 -8.93 -7.20 15.42
CA SER A 116 -9.78 -7.52 14.27
C SER A 116 -9.70 -6.40 13.24
N THR A 117 -8.86 -6.56 12.22
CA THR A 117 -8.63 -5.56 11.17
C THR A 117 -8.60 -6.22 9.80
N GLY A 118 -9.23 -5.59 8.81
CA GLY A 118 -9.22 -6.07 7.43
C GLY A 118 -7.85 -5.88 6.76
N ARG A 119 -7.55 -6.74 5.77
CA ARG A 119 -6.28 -6.72 5.01
C ARG A 119 -6.44 -6.06 3.64
N GLU A 120 -7.67 -5.90 3.17
CA GLU A 120 -8.03 -5.38 1.84
C GLU A 120 -7.61 -3.92 1.68
N GLY A 121 -7.98 -3.06 2.64
CA GLY A 121 -7.62 -1.65 2.63
C GLY A 121 -6.12 -1.43 2.71
N ALA A 122 -5.38 -2.30 3.40
CA ALA A 122 -3.92 -2.24 3.46
C ALA A 122 -3.27 -2.67 2.14
N GLY A 123 -3.83 -3.70 1.49
CA GLY A 123 -3.31 -4.22 0.21
C GLY A 123 -3.36 -3.21 -0.94
N ILE A 124 -4.33 -2.28 -0.94
CA ILE A 124 -4.39 -1.22 -1.97
C ILE A 124 -3.50 0.00 -1.67
N GLN A 125 -3.02 0.14 -0.43
CA GLN A 125 -2.20 1.27 0.02
C GLN A 125 -0.68 0.98 -0.06
N ILE A 126 -0.33 -0.30 -0.15
CA ILE A 126 1.04 -0.82 -0.20
C ILE A 126 1.41 -1.12 -1.65
#